data_AF-A0A3E1P7Q8-F1
#
_entry.id   AF-A0A3E1P7Q8-F1
#
_cell.length_a   1.000
_cell.length_b   1.000
_cell.length_c   1.000
_cell.angle_alpha   90.00
_cell.angle_beta   90.00
_cell.angle_gamma   90.00
#
_symmetry.space_group_name_H-M   'P 1'
#
loop_
_entity.id
_entity.type
_entity.pdbx_description
1 polymer ?
#
loop_
_entity_poly.entity_id
_entity_poly.type
_entity_poly.pdbx_seq_one_letter_code
_entity_poly.pdbx_strand_id
1 'polypeptide(L)'
;MSKRTYSKATKATIDELKSDQRAYRYEEDGNKYGLLILYRGETLFYQENDRALLCEIAARFAVINPETIAHWDDNTVISTEERAVILEKIITLYKKAYKDDLKIF
;
A
#
# COMPACT_ATOMS: atom_id res chain seq x y z
N MET A 1 16.04 8.65 11.61
CA MET A 1 15.44 7.39 11.14
C MET A 1 15.96 7.13 9.73
N SER A 2 16.61 5.99 9.50
CA SER A 2 17.21 5.68 8.18
C SER A 2 16.09 5.53 7.14
N LYS A 3 16.16 6.31 6.06
CA LYS A 3 15.22 6.21 4.92
C LYS A 3 15.44 4.84 4.28
N ARG A 4 14.63 3.84 4.66
CA ARG A 4 14.69 2.49 4.09
C ARG A 4 14.16 2.56 2.67
N THR A 5 15.05 2.38 1.70
CA THR A 5 14.69 2.03 0.33
C THR A 5 14.43 0.53 0.24
N TYR A 6 13.71 0.10 -0.78
CA TYR A 6 13.48 -1.32 -1.03
C TYR A 6 14.75 -1.99 -1.55
N SER A 7 15.13 -3.07 -0.87
CA SER A 7 16.18 -3.98 -1.32
C SER A 7 15.76 -4.70 -2.61
N LYS A 8 16.72 -5.27 -3.34
CA LYS A 8 16.43 -6.09 -4.53
C LYS A 8 15.44 -7.22 -4.24
N ALA A 9 15.58 -7.89 -3.10
CA ALA A 9 14.69 -8.96 -2.69
C ALA A 9 13.26 -8.43 -2.44
N THR A 10 13.15 -7.30 -1.76
CA THR A 10 11.84 -6.65 -1.51
C THR A 10 11.15 -6.23 -2.80
N LYS A 11 11.90 -5.69 -3.77
CA LYS A 11 11.35 -5.34 -5.09
C LYS A 11 10.82 -6.56 -5.84
N ALA A 12 11.56 -7.67 -5.84
CA ALA A 12 11.09 -8.91 -6.44
C ALA A 12 9.77 -9.40 -5.80
N THR A 13 9.65 -9.32 -4.47
CA THR A 13 8.39 -9.62 -3.78
C THR A 13 7.27 -8.68 -4.20
N ILE A 14 7.53 -7.38 -4.33
CA ILE A 14 6.52 -6.41 -4.79
C ILE A 14 6.07 -6.74 -6.22
N ASP A 15 6.99 -7.09 -7.12
CA ASP A 15 6.66 -7.46 -8.50
C ASP A 15 5.79 -8.71 -8.58
N GLU A 16 6.05 -9.72 -7.74
CA GLU A 16 5.16 -10.88 -7.62
C GLU A 16 3.74 -10.47 -7.16
N LEU A 17 3.65 -9.58 -6.17
CA LEU A 17 2.38 -9.09 -5.63
C LEU A 17 1.54 -8.31 -6.65
N LYS A 18 2.17 -7.65 -7.65
CA LYS A 18 1.44 -6.93 -8.71
C LYS A 18 0.51 -7.82 -9.53
N SER A 19 0.80 -9.12 -9.59
CA SER A 19 -0.02 -10.12 -10.30
C SER A 19 -0.72 -11.12 -9.38
N ASP A 20 -0.54 -10.99 -8.06
CA ASP A 20 -1.12 -11.91 -7.09
C ASP A 20 -2.66 -11.84 -7.12
N GLN A 21 -3.29 -13.00 -7.27
CA GLN A 21 -4.74 -13.17 -7.38
C GLN A 21 -5.47 -12.94 -6.05
N ARG A 22 -4.76 -12.98 -4.92
CA ARG A 22 -5.33 -12.71 -3.59
C ARG A 22 -5.56 -11.23 -3.35
N ALA A 23 -4.87 -10.36 -4.10
CA ALA A 23 -5.04 -8.93 -3.97
C ALA A 23 -6.41 -8.50 -4.51
N TYR A 24 -7.11 -7.66 -3.74
CA TYR A 24 -8.31 -6.99 -4.21
C TYR A 24 -7.93 -6.03 -5.33
N ARG A 25 -8.63 -6.10 -6.47
CA ARG A 25 -8.37 -5.30 -7.66
C ARG A 25 -9.55 -4.40 -7.96
N TYR A 26 -9.26 -3.14 -8.29
CA TYR A 26 -10.26 -2.13 -8.63
C TYR A 26 -9.81 -1.36 -9.87
N GLU A 27 -10.77 -0.88 -10.65
CA GLU A 27 -10.54 0.03 -11.78
C GLU A 27 -11.45 1.25 -11.60
N GLU A 28 -10.87 2.45 -11.54
CA GLU A 28 -11.59 3.72 -11.35
C GLU A 28 -10.93 4.78 -12.23
N ASP A 29 -11.71 5.49 -13.06
CA ASP A 29 -11.24 6.57 -13.93
C ASP A 29 -10.04 6.19 -14.83
N GLY A 30 -10.00 4.94 -15.29
CA GLY A 30 -8.91 4.39 -16.10
C GLY A 30 -7.65 4.00 -15.31
N ASN A 31 -7.63 4.23 -14.00
CA ASN A 31 -6.56 3.77 -13.12
C ASN A 31 -6.88 2.40 -12.54
N LYS A 32 -5.83 1.58 -12.39
CA LYS A 32 -5.92 0.26 -11.78
C LYS A 32 -5.32 0.30 -10.38
N TYR A 33 -6.04 -0.28 -9.42
CA TYR A 33 -5.60 -0.35 -8.04
C TYR A 33 -5.53 -1.78 -7.53
N GLY A 34 -4.57 -2.04 -6.64
CA GLY A 34 -4.40 -3.31 -5.95
C GLY A 34 -4.25 -3.11 -4.45
N LEU A 35 -4.84 -3.99 -3.65
CA LEU A 35 -4.73 -3.96 -2.21
C LEU A 35 -4.64 -5.37 -1.61
N LEU A 36 -3.63 -5.63 -0.78
CA LEU A 36 -3.48 -6.93 -0.11
C LEU A 36 -2.84 -6.78 1.27
N ILE A 37 -3.49 -7.30 2.31
CA ILE A 37 -2.90 -7.44 3.63
C ILE A 37 -1.92 -8.61 3.64
N LEU A 38 -0.72 -8.36 4.17
CA LEU A 38 0.40 -9.29 4.25
C LEU A 38 0.80 -9.53 5.71
N TYR A 39 1.64 -10.54 5.92
CA TYR A 39 2.32 -10.83 7.19
C TYR A 39 1.40 -10.74 8.42
N ARG A 40 0.25 -11.43 8.35
CA ARG A 40 -0.74 -11.50 9.45
C ARG A 40 -1.32 -10.14 9.88
N GLY A 41 -1.35 -9.16 8.98
CA GLY A 41 -1.98 -7.86 9.27
C GLY A 41 -1.01 -6.77 9.70
N GLU A 42 0.30 -6.97 9.53
CA GLU A 42 1.34 -5.99 9.89
C GLU A 42 1.79 -5.14 8.69
N THR A 43 1.48 -5.58 7.48
CA THR A 43 1.87 -4.87 6.24
C THR A 43 0.73 -4.88 5.25
N LEU A 44 0.64 -3.80 4.50
CA LEU A 44 -0.30 -3.64 3.40
C LEU A 44 0.47 -3.39 2.12
N PHE A 45 0.17 -4.18 1.10
CA PHE A 45 0.54 -3.91 -0.28
C PHE A 45 -0.50 -3.00 -0.92
N TYR A 46 -0.02 -1.92 -1.53
CA TYR A 46 -0.80 -1.01 -2.35
C TYR A 46 -0.19 -0.92 -3.74
N GLN A 47 -1.03 -0.97 -4.77
CA GLN A 47 -0.64 -0.75 -6.17
C GLN A 47 -1.53 0.32 -6.79
N GLU A 48 -0.89 1.16 -7.59
CA GLU A 48 -1.52 2.14 -8.45
C GLU A 48 -0.86 2.08 -9.84
N ASN A 49 -1.63 1.61 -10.82
CA ASN A 49 -1.17 1.28 -12.15
C ASN A 49 0.04 0.32 -12.07
N ASP A 50 1.21 0.73 -12.58
CA ASP A 50 2.42 -0.10 -12.57
C ASP A 50 3.28 0.09 -11.32
N ARG A 51 2.98 1.10 -10.49
CA ARG A 51 3.73 1.44 -9.28
C ARG A 51 3.09 0.76 -8.06
N ALA A 52 3.92 0.39 -7.11
CA ALA A 52 3.46 -0.23 -5.88
C ALA A 52 4.32 0.15 -4.67
N LEU A 53 3.77 -0.06 -3.48
CA LEU A 53 4.46 0.15 -2.22
C LEU A 53 3.97 -0.82 -1.15
N LEU A 54 4.76 -0.90 -0.08
CA LEU A 54 4.42 -1.56 1.17
C LEU A 54 4.36 -0.51 2.27
N CYS A 55 3.28 -0.50 3.04
CA CYS A 55 3.13 0.33 4.23
C CYS A 55 2.74 -0.52 5.45
N GLU A 56 3.03 -0.01 6.64
CA GLU A 56 2.72 -0.66 7.91
C GLU A 56 1.28 -0.37 8.33
N ILE A 57 0.59 -1.43 8.73
CA ILE A 57 -0.75 -1.37 9.31
C ILE A 57 -0.79 -2.24 10.57
N ALA A 58 -1.80 -2.05 11.40
CA ALA A 58 -2.23 -3.07 12.35
C ALA A 58 -3.69 -3.43 12.04
N ALA A 59 -3.87 -4.41 11.15
CA ALA A 59 -5.19 -4.81 10.64
C ALA A 59 -6.19 -5.15 11.76
N ARG A 60 -5.70 -5.76 12.86
CA ARG A 60 -6.51 -6.09 14.04
C ARG A 60 -7.23 -4.88 14.65
N PHE A 61 -6.63 -3.70 14.55
CA PHE A 61 -7.17 -2.46 15.08
C PHE A 61 -7.63 -1.50 13.98
N ALA A 62 -7.58 -1.95 12.72
CA ALA A 62 -7.83 -1.13 11.54
C ALA A 62 -7.08 0.21 11.59
N VAL A 63 -5.76 0.18 11.84
CA VAL A 63 -4.91 1.38 11.81
C VAL A 63 -3.77 1.29 10.80
N ILE A 64 -3.38 2.43 10.25
CA ILE A 64 -2.24 2.60 9.33
C ILE A 64 -1.25 3.63 9.88
N ASN A 65 0.05 3.42 9.63
CA ASN A 65 1.10 4.40 9.90
C ASN A 65 1.48 5.14 8.59
N PRO A 66 1.03 6.38 8.37
CA PRO A 66 1.29 7.11 7.12
C PRO A 66 2.76 7.36 6.83
N GLU A 67 3.61 7.44 7.86
CA GLU A 67 5.05 7.68 7.69
C GLU A 67 5.76 6.55 6.94
N THR A 68 5.11 5.39 6.81
CA THR A 68 5.64 4.23 6.07
C THR A 68 5.28 4.25 4.59
N ILE A 69 4.40 5.15 4.17
CA ILE A 69 4.15 5.49 2.76
C ILE A 69 5.28 6.46 2.33
N ALA A 70 6.45 5.88 2.08
CA ALA A 70 7.68 6.65 1.92
C ALA A 70 8.30 6.58 0.52
N HIS A 71 8.23 5.43 -0.14
CA HIS A 71 8.79 5.22 -1.47
C HIS A 71 7.91 4.31 -2.30
N TRP A 72 7.91 4.53 -3.61
CA TRP A 72 7.47 3.55 -4.59
C TRP A 72 8.50 2.42 -4.75
N ASP A 73 8.11 1.36 -5.45
CA ASP A 73 8.90 0.16 -5.71
C ASP A 73 10.17 0.42 -6.56
N ASP A 74 10.18 1.49 -7.34
CA ASP A 74 11.37 2.02 -8.02
C ASP A 74 12.33 2.77 -7.08
N ASN A 75 11.96 2.98 -5.81
CA ASN A 75 12.60 3.83 -4.79
C ASN A 75 12.42 5.34 -5.00
N THR A 76 11.52 5.78 -5.86
CA THR A 76 11.11 7.18 -5.94
C THR A 76 10.46 7.59 -4.62
N VAL A 77 10.94 8.69 -4.04
CA VAL A 77 10.44 9.23 -2.76
C VAL A 77 9.04 9.82 -2.98
N ILE A 78 8.12 9.48 -2.09
CA ILE A 78 6.76 10.01 -2.07
C ILE A 78 6.75 11.35 -1.31
N SER A 79 6.23 12.41 -1.94
CA SER A 79 6.10 13.73 -1.28
C SER A 79 5.01 13.73 -0.21
N THR A 80 4.96 14.76 0.63
CA THR A 80 3.90 14.88 1.65
C THR A 80 2.51 14.98 1.02
N GLU A 81 2.38 15.73 -0.09
CA GLU A 81 1.14 15.91 -0.82
C GLU A 81 0.70 14.60 -1.50
N GLU A 82 1.64 13.92 -2.18
CA GLU A 82 1.38 12.62 -2.80
C GLU A 82 1.00 11.57 -1.75
N ARG A 83 1.68 11.55 -0.60
CA ARG A 83 1.36 10.68 0.53
C ARG A 83 -0.08 10.85 1.01
N ALA A 84 -0.56 12.09 1.11
CA ALA A 84 -1.93 12.36 1.54
C ALA A 84 -2.96 11.77 0.56
N VAL A 85 -2.72 11.91 -0.74
CA VAL A 85 -3.58 11.33 -1.79
C VAL A 85 -3.57 9.80 -1.75
N ILE A 86 -2.39 9.19 -1.64
CA ILE A 86 -2.25 7.73 -1.51
C ILE A 86 -2.96 7.23 -0.26
N LEU A 87 -2.79 7.90 0.87
CA LEU A 87 -3.41 7.52 2.14
C LEU A 87 -4.94 7.53 2.03
N GLU A 88 -5.52 8.59 1.47
CA GLU A 88 -6.97 8.68 1.25
C GLU A 88 -7.47 7.54 0.34
N LYS A 89 -6.73 7.24 -0.73
CA LYS A 89 -7.06 6.12 -1.62
C LYS A 89 -6.96 4.78 -0.90
N ILE A 90 -5.90 4.54 -0.12
CA ILE A 90 -5.75 3.33 0.70
C ILE A 90 -6.93 3.17 1.67
N ILE A 91 -7.32 4.22 2.40
CA ILE A 91 -8.46 4.18 3.33
C ILE A 91 -9.75 3.79 2.59
N THR A 92 -10.00 4.41 1.44
CA THR A 92 -11.16 4.15 0.60
C THR A 92 -11.20 2.69 0.13
N LEU A 93 -10.09 2.19 -0.40
CA LEU A 93 -9.99 0.82 -0.91
C LEU A 93 -10.02 -0.22 0.23
N TYR A 94 -9.42 0.09 1.38
CA TYR A 94 -9.44 -0.77 2.55
C TYR A 94 -10.87 -1.00 3.04
N LYS A 95 -11.68 0.06 3.13
CA LYS A 95 -13.10 -0.04 3.47
C LYS A 95 -13.87 -0.91 2.48
N LYS A 96 -13.59 -0.77 1.17
CA LYS A 96 -14.22 -1.60 0.14
C LYS A 96 -13.82 -3.07 0.26
N ALA A 97 -12.53 -3.36 0.46
CA ALA A 97 -11.96 -4.70 0.49
C ALA A 97 -12.31 -5.47 1.76
N TYR A 98 -12.09 -4.85 2.92
CA TYR A 98 -12.12 -5.50 4.23
C TYR A 98 -13.35 -5.14 5.08
N LYS A 99 -14.21 -4.25 4.57
CA LYS A 99 -15.45 -3.82 5.23
C LYS A 99 -15.24 -3.20 6.62
N ASP A 100 -14.11 -2.52 6.79
CA ASP A 100 -13.71 -1.89 8.06
C ASP A 100 -13.12 -0.49 7.81
N ASP A 101 -13.21 0.39 8.80
CA ASP A 101 -12.80 1.78 8.71
C ASP A 101 -11.35 1.96 9.17
N LEU A 102 -10.43 2.05 8.20
CA LEU A 102 -9.00 2.26 8.45
C LEU A 102 -8.74 3.66 9.01
N LYS A 103 -8.12 3.73 10.18
CA LYS A 103 -7.78 4.96 10.92
C LYS A 103 -6.28 5.22 10.89
N ILE A 104 -5.89 6.46 11.06
CA ILE A 104 -4.48 6.84 11.21
C ILE A 104 -4.05 6.59 12.67
N PHE A 105 -2.83 6.07 12.87
CA PHE A 105 -2.24 5.88 14.20
C PHE A 105 -1.97 7.21 14.93
#